data_AF-A0A151SZL7-F1
#
_entry.id   AF-A0A151SZL7-F1
#
_cell.length_a   1.000
_cell.length_b   1.000
_cell.length_c   1.000
_cell.angle_alpha   90.00
_cell.angle_beta   90.00
_cell.angle_gamma   90.00
#
_symmetry.space_group_name_H-M   'P 1'
#
loop_
_entity.id
_entity.type
_entity.pdbx_description
1 polymer ?
#
loop_
_entity_poly.entity_id
_entity_poly.type
_entity_poly.pdbx_seq_one_letter_code
_entity_poly.pdbx_strand_id
1 'polypeptide(L)'
;MPKSLHYLSLKLTVEYFKSPNYEEKTNEEKFIDSSLHHYVIFSNNVLATSVVINSIVFHAKESSNQVFHVLTDGENYYAMKLWFLRNHYKEASVQVLNVSFCGYDYPSMKHIRIEYLSIFSDSHYLLPDLFSNLEKVVVLDDDVVIQQDLSALWNMDFGDKLNGAVQFCSVKFRFVSNLGELFNGS
;
A
#
# COMPACT_ATOMS: atom_id res chain seq x y z
N MET A 1 4.79 -16.62 1.85
CA MET A 1 3.50 -16.52 1.13
C MET A 1 2.81 -17.89 1.07
N PRO A 2 1.51 -18.01 1.35
CA PRO A 2 0.72 -19.21 1.09
C PRO A 2 0.84 -19.67 -0.37
N LYS A 3 0.90 -20.99 -0.62
CA LYS A 3 1.11 -21.57 -1.97
C LYS A 3 0.07 -21.10 -3.00
N SER A 4 -1.17 -20.86 -2.57
CA SER A 4 -2.26 -20.38 -3.41
C SER A 4 -2.06 -18.94 -3.89
N LEU A 5 -1.59 -18.04 -3.01
CA LEU A 5 -1.29 -16.65 -3.37
C LEU A 5 -0.10 -16.57 -4.33
N HIS A 6 0.91 -17.43 -4.12
CA HIS A 6 2.06 -17.49 -5.04
C HIS A 6 1.65 -17.94 -6.45
N TYR A 7 0.75 -18.92 -6.54
CA TYR A 7 0.22 -19.35 -7.82
C TYR A 7 -0.58 -18.24 -8.52
N LEU A 8 -1.34 -17.43 -7.77
CA LEU A 8 -2.04 -16.28 -8.33
C LEU A 8 -1.06 -15.27 -8.95
N SER A 9 -0.03 -14.86 -8.22
CA SER A 9 0.98 -13.94 -8.74
C SER A 9 1.65 -14.49 -10.00
N LEU A 10 2.07 -15.76 -9.98
CA LEU A 10 2.69 -16.40 -11.15
C LEU A 10 1.76 -16.42 -12.37
N LYS A 11 0.49 -16.79 -12.16
CA LYS A 11 -0.51 -16.85 -13.23
C LYS A 11 -0.72 -15.47 -13.85
N LEU A 12 -0.87 -14.44 -13.02
CA LEU A 12 -1.03 -13.05 -13.48
C LEU A 12 0.20 -12.57 -14.25
N THR A 13 1.41 -12.84 -13.76
CA THR A 13 2.64 -12.48 -14.48
C THR A 13 2.71 -13.14 -15.86
N VAL A 14 2.41 -14.44 -15.94
CA VAL A 14 2.39 -15.17 -17.22
C VAL A 14 1.33 -14.58 -18.17
N GLU A 15 0.16 -14.20 -17.66
CA GLU A 15 -0.89 -13.57 -18.46
C GLU A 15 -0.48 -12.18 -18.96
N TYR A 16 0.20 -11.38 -18.14
CA TYR A 16 0.66 -10.04 -18.51
C TYR A 16 1.53 -10.10 -19.77
N PHE A 17 2.53 -10.99 -19.80
CA PHE A 17 3.44 -11.13 -20.94
C PHE A 17 2.83 -11.82 -22.16
N LYS A 18 1.70 -12.52 -22.01
CA LYS A 18 0.98 -13.14 -23.13
C LYS A 18 0.04 -12.17 -23.84
N SER A 19 -0.28 -11.02 -23.24
CA SER A 19 -1.25 -10.08 -23.77
C SER A 19 -0.56 -8.83 -24.31
N PRO A 20 -0.57 -8.57 -25.63
CA PRO A 20 0.22 -7.51 -26.26
C PRO A 20 -0.33 -6.08 -26.09
N ASN A 21 -1.49 -5.88 -25.46
CA ASN A 21 -2.31 -4.66 -25.62
C ASN A 21 -2.77 -4.00 -24.31
N TYR A 22 -2.06 -4.15 -23.20
CA TYR A 22 -2.34 -3.31 -22.03
C TYR A 22 -1.68 -1.93 -22.23
N GLU A 23 -2.26 -1.12 -23.11
CA GLU A 23 -1.92 0.29 -23.16
C GLU A 23 -2.38 0.96 -21.86
N GLU A 24 -1.41 1.46 -21.12
CA GLU A 24 -1.58 2.16 -19.87
C GLU A 24 -2.22 3.52 -20.18
N LYS A 25 -3.56 3.58 -20.25
CA LYS A 25 -4.29 4.85 -20.25
C LYS A 25 -4.30 5.43 -18.84
N THR A 26 -3.12 5.69 -18.31
CA THR A 26 -2.96 6.38 -17.03
C THR A 26 -2.92 7.87 -17.28
N ASN A 27 -3.80 8.62 -16.62
CA ASN A 27 -3.63 10.06 -16.50
C ASN A 27 -2.46 10.32 -15.56
N GLU A 28 -1.24 10.33 -16.11
CA GLU A 28 0.00 10.56 -15.36
C GLU A 28 -0.05 11.86 -14.53
N GLU A 29 -0.82 12.85 -15.01
CA GLU A 29 -1.10 14.11 -14.32
C GLU A 29 -1.71 13.91 -12.92
N LYS A 30 -2.59 12.91 -12.72
CA LYS A 30 -3.19 12.65 -11.41
C LYS A 30 -2.18 12.14 -10.38
N PHE A 31 -1.10 11.50 -10.81
CA PHE A 31 -0.14 10.92 -9.87
C PHE A 31 0.80 11.95 -9.24
N ILE A 32 0.85 13.16 -9.82
CA ILE A 32 1.67 14.29 -9.35
C ILE A 32 0.84 15.48 -8.84
N ASP A 33 -0.48 15.43 -8.96
CA ASP A 33 -1.39 16.51 -8.55
C ASP A 33 -1.61 16.51 -7.03
N SER A 34 -0.85 17.36 -6.34
CA SER A 34 -0.92 17.49 -4.88
C SER A 34 -2.28 17.95 -4.32
N SER A 35 -3.26 18.35 -5.15
CA SER A 35 -4.62 18.63 -4.69
C SER A 35 -5.44 17.37 -4.41
N LEU A 36 -4.96 16.20 -4.85
CA LEU A 36 -5.63 14.91 -4.68
C LEU A 36 -5.20 14.19 -3.38
N HIS A 37 -5.99 13.19 -2.99
CA HIS A 37 -5.73 12.37 -1.82
C HIS A 37 -4.84 11.17 -2.19
N HIS A 38 -3.54 11.33 -1.96
CA HIS A 38 -2.53 10.30 -2.23
C HIS A 38 -2.33 9.32 -1.07
N TYR A 39 -2.54 8.05 -1.35
CA TYR A 39 -2.32 6.93 -0.45
C TYR A 39 -1.15 6.09 -0.94
N VAL A 40 -0.27 5.67 -0.03
CA VAL A 40 0.90 4.84 -0.33
C VAL A 40 0.74 3.50 0.38
N ILE A 41 0.82 2.40 -0.37
CA ILE A 41 0.69 1.04 0.17
C ILE A 41 1.90 0.23 -0.27
N PHE A 42 2.61 -0.36 0.68
CA PHE A 42 3.72 -1.28 0.41
C PHE A 42 3.22 -2.71 0.56
N SER A 43 3.28 -3.50 -0.51
CA SER A 43 2.79 -4.88 -0.45
C SER A 43 3.30 -5.74 -1.61
N ASN A 44 3.39 -7.05 -1.36
CA ASN A 44 3.53 -8.07 -2.39
C ASN A 44 2.26 -8.94 -2.52
N ASN A 45 1.19 -8.59 -1.81
CA ASN A 45 -0.06 -9.32 -1.77
C ASN A 45 -1.15 -8.57 -2.53
N VAL A 46 -1.40 -9.04 -3.76
CA VAL A 46 -2.44 -8.53 -4.66
C VAL A 46 -3.80 -8.42 -3.97
N LEU A 47 -4.20 -9.45 -3.21
CA LEU A 47 -5.53 -9.49 -2.60
C LEU A 47 -5.64 -8.56 -1.39
N ALA A 48 -4.61 -8.51 -0.54
CA ALA A 48 -4.59 -7.62 0.62
C ALA A 48 -4.67 -6.15 0.18
N THR A 49 -3.80 -5.77 -0.76
CA THR A 49 -3.81 -4.42 -1.36
C THR A 49 -5.17 -4.08 -1.99
N SER A 50 -5.75 -5.02 -2.75
CA SER A 50 -7.07 -4.84 -3.35
C SER A 50 -8.16 -4.60 -2.30
N VAL A 51 -8.10 -5.27 -1.15
CA VAL A 51 -9.06 -5.08 -0.06
C VAL A 51 -8.89 -3.71 0.59
N VAL A 52 -7.65 -3.29 0.86
CA VAL A 52 -7.35 -1.94 1.40
C VAL A 52 -7.92 -0.87 0.49
N ILE A 53 -7.55 -0.88 -0.80
CA ILE A 53 -8.01 0.11 -1.79
C ILE A 53 -9.54 0.10 -1.89
N ASN A 54 -10.15 -1.09 -2.01
CA ASN A 54 -11.60 -1.19 -2.11
C ASN A 54 -12.29 -0.65 -0.85
N SER A 55 -11.75 -0.90 0.34
CA SER A 55 -12.31 -0.40 1.59
C SER A 55 -12.26 1.14 1.68
N ILE A 56 -11.18 1.76 1.18
CA ILE A 56 -11.03 3.23 1.15
C ILE A 56 -12.01 3.83 0.14
N VAL A 57 -12.03 3.31 -1.08
CA VAL A 57 -12.92 3.77 -2.17
C VAL A 57 -14.40 3.56 -1.82
N PHE A 58 -14.72 2.49 -1.11
CA PHE A 58 -16.08 2.20 -0.69
C PHE A 58 -16.62 3.24 0.30
N HIS A 59 -15.81 3.63 1.29
CA HIS A 59 -16.20 4.60 2.33
C HIS A 59 -15.92 6.06 1.94
N ALA A 60 -15.26 6.29 0.81
CA ALA A 60 -14.96 7.61 0.27
C ALA A 60 -16.23 8.43 0.00
N LYS A 61 -16.20 9.72 0.35
CA LYS A 61 -17.19 10.68 -0.16
C LYS A 61 -17.08 10.89 -1.68
N GLU A 62 -15.84 11.00 -2.16
CA GLU A 62 -15.53 11.24 -3.58
C GLU A 62 -14.32 10.40 -4.00
N SER A 63 -14.56 9.39 -4.84
CA SER A 63 -13.55 8.43 -5.31
C SER A 63 -12.61 9.00 -6.37
N SER A 64 -13.04 10.01 -7.14
CA SER A 64 -12.25 10.64 -8.19
C SER A 64 -10.99 11.36 -7.67
N ASN A 65 -11.03 11.78 -6.40
CA ASN A 65 -9.94 12.45 -5.71
C ASN A 65 -8.92 11.48 -5.11
N GLN A 66 -9.14 10.16 -5.20
CA GLN A 66 -8.28 9.18 -4.57
C GLN A 66 -7.24 8.63 -5.54
N VAL A 67 -5.99 8.70 -5.12
CA VAL A 67 -4.83 8.24 -5.88
C VAL A 67 -4.05 7.26 -5.01
N PHE A 68 -3.83 6.06 -5.53
CA PHE A 68 -3.15 4.98 -4.82
C PHE A 68 -1.81 4.67 -5.50
N HIS A 69 -0.74 4.75 -4.71
CA HIS A 69 0.61 4.38 -5.09
C HIS A 69 0.95 3.04 -4.43
N VAL A 70 0.89 1.96 -5.20
CA VAL A 70 1.18 0.60 -4.73
C VAL A 70 2.63 0.27 -5.02
N LEU A 71 3.46 0.18 -3.97
CA LEU A 71 4.87 -0.16 -4.06
C LEU A 71 5.08 -1.65 -3.84
N THR A 72 5.80 -2.29 -4.75
CA THR A 72 6.06 -3.74 -4.72
C THR A 72 7.44 -4.12 -5.27
N ASP A 73 7.83 -5.39 -5.16
CA ASP A 73 9.11 -5.90 -5.68
C ASP A 73 8.99 -6.14 -7.18
N GLY A 74 10.15 -6.32 -7.82
CA GLY A 74 10.20 -6.77 -9.19
C GLY A 74 9.55 -8.14 -9.44
N GLU A 75 9.40 -9.00 -8.43
CA GLU A 75 8.80 -10.33 -8.59
C GLU A 75 7.27 -10.26 -8.76
N ASN A 76 6.61 -9.37 -8.03
CA ASN A 76 5.16 -9.18 -8.01
C ASN A 76 4.70 -7.99 -8.85
N TYR A 77 5.61 -7.14 -9.30
CA TYR A 77 5.31 -5.94 -10.11
C TYR A 77 4.34 -6.20 -11.26
N TYR A 78 4.64 -7.14 -12.15
CA TYR A 78 3.80 -7.40 -13.32
C TYR A 78 2.45 -8.04 -12.96
N ALA A 79 2.42 -8.86 -11.91
CA ALA A 79 1.18 -9.44 -11.41
C ALA A 79 0.23 -8.34 -10.87
N MET A 80 0.76 -7.45 -10.03
CA MET A 80 0.01 -6.32 -9.48
C MET A 80 -0.39 -5.34 -10.58
N LYS A 81 0.53 -5.00 -11.50
CA LYS A 81 0.24 -4.12 -12.63
C LYS A 81 -0.94 -4.66 -13.45
N LEU A 82 -0.92 -5.95 -13.81
CA LEU A 82 -2.04 -6.57 -14.51
C LEU A 82 -3.34 -6.54 -13.71
N TRP A 83 -3.28 -6.85 -12.41
CA TRP A 83 -4.45 -6.88 -11.55
C TRP A 83 -5.14 -5.52 -11.49
N PHE A 84 -4.38 -4.46 -11.23
CA PHE A 84 -4.92 -3.10 -11.09
C PHE A 84 -5.31 -2.47 -12.44
N LEU A 85 -4.72 -2.93 -13.56
CA LEU A 85 -5.22 -2.56 -14.90
C LEU A 85 -6.56 -3.20 -15.23
N ARG A 86 -6.86 -4.39 -14.69
CA ARG A 86 -8.10 -5.13 -14.97
C ARG A 86 -9.24 -4.83 -13.99
N ASN A 87 -8.92 -4.39 -12.78
CA ASN A 87 -9.89 -4.15 -11.72
C ASN A 87 -10.01 -2.64 -11.46
N HIS A 88 -11.19 -2.09 -11.72
CA HIS A 88 -11.49 -0.69 -11.47
C HIS A 88 -12.07 -0.49 -10.07
N TYR A 89 -11.64 0.57 -9.39
CA TYR A 89 -12.12 0.95 -8.07
C TYR A 89 -12.85 2.29 -8.17
N LYS A 90 -14.05 2.26 -8.78
CA LYS A 90 -14.79 3.47 -9.19
C LYS A 90 -13.91 4.40 -10.03
N GLU A 91 -13.86 5.70 -9.73
CA GLU A 91 -13.05 6.72 -10.41
C GLU A 91 -11.65 6.92 -9.80
N ALA A 92 -11.27 6.09 -8.82
CA ALA A 92 -9.95 6.18 -8.20
C ALA A 92 -8.84 5.75 -9.16
N SER A 93 -7.67 6.37 -9.00
CA SER A 93 -6.49 6.09 -9.83
C SER A 93 -5.51 5.22 -9.04
N VAL A 94 -5.00 4.15 -9.66
CA VAL A 94 -4.03 3.24 -9.02
C VAL A 94 -2.81 3.12 -9.92
N GLN A 95 -1.63 3.40 -9.36
CA GLN A 95 -0.34 3.18 -9.98
C GLN A 95 0.41 2.10 -9.22
N VAL A 96 1.05 1.19 -9.95
CA VAL A 96 1.96 0.19 -9.38
C VAL A 96 3.39 0.62 -9.68
N LEU A 97 4.21 0.69 -8.62
CA LEU A 97 5.61 1.08 -8.67
C LEU A 97 6.49 -0.08 -8.22
N ASN A 98 7.58 -0.32 -8.94
CA ASN A 98 8.58 -1.29 -8.54
C ASN A 98 9.68 -0.60 -7.73
N VAL A 99 9.80 -0.97 -6.46
CA VAL A 99 10.80 -0.43 -5.54
C VAL A 99 12.23 -0.65 -6.08
N SER A 100 12.49 -1.76 -6.77
CA SER A 100 13.82 -2.04 -7.34
C SER A 100 14.23 -1.05 -8.43
N PHE A 101 13.26 -0.44 -9.15
CA PHE A 101 13.56 0.54 -10.20
C PHE A 101 13.80 1.94 -9.62
N CYS A 102 13.07 2.32 -8.57
CA CYS A 102 13.38 3.52 -7.79
C CYS A 102 14.83 3.49 -7.26
N GLY A 103 15.36 2.30 -6.99
CA GLY A 103 16.76 2.01 -6.64
C GLY A 103 17.84 2.59 -7.56
N TYR A 104 17.52 2.76 -8.85
CA TYR A 104 18.45 3.19 -9.89
C TYR A 104 18.50 4.71 -10.05
N ASP A 105 17.34 5.37 -10.00
CA ASP A 105 17.23 6.82 -10.14
C ASP A 105 17.69 7.56 -8.87
N TYR A 106 17.65 6.88 -7.73
CA TYR A 106 18.10 7.40 -6.43
C TYR A 106 19.25 6.53 -5.90
N PRO A 107 20.53 6.88 -6.09
CA PRO A 107 21.67 6.04 -5.70
C PRO A 107 21.76 5.74 -4.19
N SER A 108 21.15 6.58 -3.34
CA SER A 108 20.92 6.35 -1.90
C SER A 108 20.18 5.03 -1.64
N MET A 109 19.44 4.57 -2.64
CA MET A 109 18.51 3.45 -2.61
C MET A 109 19.19 2.11 -3.02
N LYS A 110 20.49 2.12 -3.37
CA LYS A 110 21.30 0.91 -3.66
C LYS A 110 21.37 -0.10 -2.50
N HIS A 111 21.26 0.36 -1.25
CA HIS A 111 21.28 -0.51 -0.06
C HIS A 111 19.95 -1.28 0.15
N ILE A 112 18.88 -0.89 -0.54
CA ILE A 112 17.55 -1.53 -0.43
C ILE A 112 17.50 -2.89 -1.11
N ARG A 113 18.50 -3.20 -1.95
CA ARG A 113 18.63 -4.47 -2.66
C ARG A 113 18.72 -5.70 -1.74
N ILE A 114 18.87 -5.54 -0.40
CA ILE A 114 19.19 -6.64 0.52
C ILE A 114 18.07 -7.02 1.50
N GLU A 115 17.13 -6.15 1.90
CA GLU A 115 16.21 -6.51 3.01
C GLU A 115 14.78 -5.99 2.84
N TYR A 116 13.92 -6.84 2.28
CA TYR A 116 12.47 -6.69 2.27
C TYR A 116 11.84 -6.45 3.67
N LEU A 117 12.58 -6.82 4.73
CA LEU A 117 12.19 -6.66 6.13
C LEU A 117 12.68 -5.34 6.77
N SER A 118 13.68 -4.65 6.19
CA SER A 118 14.13 -3.32 6.66
C SER A 118 13.46 -2.16 5.92
N ILE A 119 12.68 -2.45 4.87
CA ILE A 119 11.84 -1.46 4.18
C ILE A 119 10.89 -0.79 5.18
N PHE A 120 10.32 -1.49 6.16
CA PHE A 120 9.48 -0.84 7.18
C PHE A 120 10.26 0.03 8.19
N SER A 121 11.57 -0.18 8.36
CA SER A 121 12.40 0.67 9.22
C SER A 121 12.99 1.89 8.50
N ASP A 122 13.42 1.73 7.23
CA ASP A 122 14.17 2.76 6.50
C ASP A 122 13.40 3.43 5.34
N SER A 123 12.25 2.90 4.89
CA SER A 123 11.49 3.50 3.77
C SER A 123 10.85 4.84 4.10
N HIS A 124 10.62 5.14 5.39
CA HIS A 124 10.10 6.44 5.81
C HIS A 124 11.05 7.60 5.44
N TYR A 125 12.36 7.34 5.33
CA TYR A 125 13.33 8.35 4.91
C TYR A 125 13.26 8.67 3.41
N LEU A 126 12.60 7.83 2.61
CA LEU A 126 12.61 7.90 1.15
C LEU A 126 11.28 8.37 0.56
N LEU A 127 10.22 8.39 1.36
CA LEU A 127 8.93 8.96 0.95
C LEU A 127 9.06 10.41 0.43
N PRO A 128 9.86 11.30 1.06
CA PRO A 128 10.04 12.65 0.55
C PRO A 128 10.71 12.69 -0.83
N ASP A 129 11.65 11.78 -1.10
CA ASP A 129 12.34 11.72 -2.40
C ASP A 129 11.45 11.10 -3.48
N LEU A 130 10.70 10.05 -3.14
CA LEU A 130 9.82 9.35 -4.07
C LEU A 130 8.60 10.19 -4.47
N PHE A 131 8.09 10.98 -3.54
CA PHE A 131 6.89 11.80 -3.70
C PHE A 131 7.20 13.30 -3.52
N SER A 132 8.34 13.74 -4.03
CA SER A 132 8.82 15.13 -3.87
C SER A 132 7.88 16.20 -4.46
N ASN A 133 6.97 15.80 -5.35
CA ASN A 133 5.98 16.67 -5.99
C ASN A 133 4.66 16.76 -5.20
N LEU A 134 4.52 15.98 -4.12
CA LEU A 134 3.31 15.92 -3.31
C LEU A 134 3.54 16.57 -1.95
N GLU A 135 2.59 17.38 -1.51
CA GLU A 135 2.64 18.04 -0.19
C GLU A 135 2.37 17.05 0.95
N LYS A 136 1.46 16.10 0.74
CA LYS A 136 1.00 15.17 1.77
C LYS A 136 0.65 13.80 1.17
N VAL A 137 1.11 12.75 1.83
CA VAL A 137 0.74 11.36 1.54
C VAL A 137 0.30 10.65 2.81
N VAL A 138 -0.64 9.71 2.68
CA VAL A 138 -1.04 8.81 3.77
C VAL A 138 -0.48 7.42 3.49
N VAL A 139 0.40 6.94 4.36
CA VAL A 139 0.95 5.58 4.26
C VAL A 139 0.06 4.61 5.01
N LEU A 140 -0.27 3.48 4.38
CA LEU A 140 -1.11 2.43 4.94
C LEU A 140 -0.43 1.07 4.79
N ASP A 141 -0.56 0.24 5.82
CA ASP A 141 -0.19 -1.17 5.74
C ASP A 141 -1.21 -1.95 4.88
N ASP A 142 -0.83 -3.14 4.43
CA ASP A 142 -1.69 -3.98 3.59
C ASP A 142 -2.67 -4.87 4.37
N ASP A 143 -2.56 -4.89 5.70
CA ASP A 143 -3.40 -5.66 6.62
C ASP A 143 -4.49 -4.82 7.32
N VAL A 144 -4.73 -3.60 6.85
CA VAL A 144 -5.79 -2.72 7.37
C VAL A 144 -7.08 -2.85 6.57
N VAL A 145 -8.20 -2.51 7.21
CA VAL A 145 -9.49 -2.33 6.53
C VAL A 145 -10.08 -1.01 7.00
N ILE A 146 -10.34 -0.12 6.03
CA ILE A 146 -10.88 1.20 6.31
C ILE A 146 -12.40 1.12 6.41
N GLN A 147 -12.95 1.64 7.51
CA GLN A 147 -14.39 1.61 7.81
C GLN A 147 -15.06 2.99 7.74
N GLN A 148 -14.28 4.06 7.51
CA GLN A 148 -14.76 5.43 7.46
C GLN A 148 -13.94 6.24 6.46
N ASP A 149 -14.53 7.34 5.99
CA ASP A 149 -13.88 8.28 5.08
C ASP A 149 -12.62 8.91 5.73
N LEU A 150 -11.48 8.83 5.04
CA LEU A 150 -10.19 9.32 5.52
C LEU A 150 -9.90 10.78 5.13
N SER A 151 -10.81 11.48 4.45
CA SER A 151 -10.57 12.85 3.95
C SER A 151 -10.21 13.84 5.05
N ALA A 152 -10.62 13.58 6.31
CA ALA A 152 -10.25 14.39 7.46
C ALA A 152 -8.73 14.47 7.68
N LEU A 153 -7.96 13.45 7.29
CA LEU A 153 -6.50 13.42 7.43
C LEU A 153 -5.80 14.53 6.62
N TRP A 154 -6.37 14.93 5.48
CA TRP A 154 -5.81 15.99 4.64
C TRP A 154 -5.94 17.37 5.27
N ASN A 155 -6.97 17.57 6.09
CA ASN A 155 -7.23 18.83 6.79
C ASN A 155 -6.53 18.91 8.16
N MET A 156 -5.78 17.88 8.56
CA MET A 156 -5.02 17.92 9.81
C MET A 156 -3.82 18.85 9.68
N ASP A 157 -3.70 19.77 10.65
CA ASP A 157 -2.56 20.65 10.84
C ASP A 157 -1.47 19.92 11.63
N PHE A 158 -0.29 19.79 11.02
CA PHE A 158 0.88 19.19 11.64
C PHE A 158 1.75 20.23 12.36
N GLY A 159 1.47 21.53 12.21
CA GLY A 159 2.33 22.62 12.65
C GLY A 159 3.74 22.44 12.08
N ASP A 160 4.75 22.53 12.94
CA ASP A 160 6.15 22.36 12.55
C ASP A 160 6.60 20.89 12.43
N LYS A 161 5.69 19.92 12.49
CA LYS A 161 6.01 18.48 12.44
C LYS A 161 5.99 17.96 11.02
N LEU A 162 6.96 17.11 10.70
CA LEU A 162 7.09 16.48 9.38
C LEU A 162 6.07 15.37 9.13
N ASN A 163 5.66 14.65 10.18
CA ASN A 163 4.72 13.54 10.08
C ASN A 163 3.84 13.44 11.34
N GLY A 164 2.71 12.73 11.18
CA GLY A 164 1.91 12.25 12.31
C GLY A 164 1.62 10.77 12.16
N ALA A 165 1.43 10.13 13.31
CA ALA A 165 1.09 8.72 13.41
C ALA A 165 -0.01 8.54 14.44
N VAL A 166 -0.77 7.46 14.30
CA VAL A 166 -1.78 7.09 15.30
C VAL A 166 -1.06 6.62 16.57
N GLN A 167 -1.46 7.16 17.72
CA GLN A 167 -0.96 6.67 19.00
C GLN A 167 -1.47 5.25 19.24
N PHE A 168 -0.56 4.30 19.47
CA PHE A 168 -0.93 2.94 19.79
C PHE A 168 -1.59 2.88 21.17
N CYS A 169 -2.88 2.58 21.22
CA CYS A 169 -3.57 2.27 22.47
C CYS A 169 -3.29 0.82 22.87
N SER A 170 -2.57 0.62 23.97
CA SER A 170 -2.42 -0.71 24.58
C SER A 170 -3.76 -1.19 25.13
N VAL A 171 -4.54 -1.88 24.30
CA VAL A 171 -5.70 -2.62 24.77
C VAL A 171 -5.17 -3.84 25.53
N LYS A 172 -5.22 -3.81 26.87
CA LYS A 172 -5.02 -5.03 27.66
C LYS A 172 -6.16 -5.99 27.35
N PHE A 173 -5.91 -6.96 26.47
CA PHE A 173 -6.76 -8.13 26.36
C PHE A 173 -6.76 -8.82 27.73
N ARG A 174 -7.90 -8.78 28.43
CA ARG A 174 -8.17 -9.77 29.47
C ARG A 174 -8.25 -11.11 28.75
N PHE A 175 -7.15 -11.86 28.80
CA PHE A 175 -7.16 -13.27 28.45
C PHE A 175 -8.37 -13.92 29.11
N VAL A 176 -9.12 -14.69 28.33
CA VAL A 176 -10.09 -15.64 28.83
C VAL A 176 -9.33 -16.59 29.76
N SER A 177 -9.39 -16.32 31.06
CA SER A 177 -8.91 -17.21 32.11
C SER A 177 -9.83 -18.41 32.14
N ASN A 178 -9.54 -19.44 31.35
CA ASN A 178 -10.13 -20.77 31.48
C ASN A 178 -9.22 -21.86 30.88
N LEU A 179 -7.94 -21.81 31.21
CA LEU A 179 -7.00 -22.92 30.96
C LEU A 179 -6.08 -23.19 32.17
N GLY A 180 -6.44 -22.67 33.35
CA GLY A 180 -5.68 -22.81 34.59
C GLY A 180 -6.18 -23.87 35.59
N GLU A 181 -7.24 -24.63 35.28
CA GLU A 181 -7.81 -25.64 36.20
C GLU A 181 -7.63 -27.10 35.75
N LEU A 182 -6.66 -27.40 34.89
CA LEU A 182 -6.34 -28.79 34.52
C LEU A 182 -5.00 -29.31 35.05
N PHE A 183 -4.28 -28.51 35.84
CA PHE A 183 -3.05 -28.95 36.52
C PHE A 183 -2.99 -28.36 37.93
N ASN A 184 -3.95 -28.69 38.79
CA ASN A 184 -3.79 -28.74 40.25
C ASN A 184 -5.01 -29.44 40.86
N GLY A 185 -4.90 -30.76 40.99
CA GLY A 185 -5.82 -31.60 41.74
C GLY A 185 -5.04 -32.76 42.33
N SER A 186 -4.67 -32.59 43.61
CA SER A 186 -4.47 -33.59 44.67
C SER A 186 -3.99 -34.99 44.29
#